data_AF-A0A1Y3XVU1-F1
#
_entry.id   AF-A0A1Y3XVU1-F1
#
_cell.length_a   1.000
_cell.length_b   1.000
_cell.length_c   1.000
_cell.angle_alpha   90.00
_cell.angle_beta   90.00
_cell.angle_gamma   90.00
#
_symmetry.space_group_name_H-M   'P 1'
#
loop_
_entity.id
_entity.type
_entity.pdbx_description
1 polymer ?
#
loop_
_entity_poly.entity_id
_entity_poly.type
_entity_poly.pdbx_seq_one_letter_code
_entity_poly.pdbx_strand_id
1 'polypeptide(L)'
;METTAKILWRNATDYDAGQWQVAEVPSNCPTINDIEFIGGKFYAVGDGDWIMVSENGKKWTQMNVINDLGKNLYGIAGWGDDWGTD
;
A
#
# COMPACT_ATOMS: atom_id res chain seq x y z
N MET A 1 -22.94 -2.01 2.61
CA MET A 1 -22.16 -2.34 1.40
C MET A 1 -20.71 -2.13 1.79
N GLU A 2 -19.91 -3.19 1.87
CA GLU A 2 -18.50 -3.07 2.23
C GLU A 2 -17.77 -2.34 1.10
N THR A 3 -17.30 -1.13 1.39
CA THR A 3 -16.38 -0.40 0.52
C THR A 3 -14.99 -0.96 0.75
N THR A 4 -14.68 -2.10 0.13
CA THR A 4 -13.30 -2.62 0.10
C THR A 4 -12.43 -1.60 -0.64
N ALA A 5 -11.40 -1.08 0.00
CA ALA A 5 -10.44 -0.23 -0.69
C ALA A 5 -9.75 -1.04 -1.80
N LYS A 6 -9.53 -0.40 -2.94
CA LYS A 6 -8.81 -0.98 -4.06
C LYS A 6 -7.54 -0.17 -4.27
N ILE A 7 -6.41 -0.84 -4.19
CA ILE A 7 -5.13 -0.27 -4.61
C ILE A 7 -4.98 -0.59 -6.10
N LEU A 8 -4.53 0.39 -6.87
CA LEU A 8 -4.23 0.21 -8.28
C LEU A 8 -2.71 0.18 -8.48
N TRP A 9 -2.22 -0.71 -9.32
CA TRP A 9 -0.83 -0.79 -9.76
C TRP A 9 -0.75 -0.77 -11.29
N ARG A 10 0.43 -0.50 -11.86
CA ARG A 10 0.63 -0.43 -13.31
C ARG A 10 1.96 -1.04 -13.70
N ASN A 11 1.98 -1.82 -14.80
CA ASN A 11 3.22 -2.35 -15.38
C ASN A 11 3.85 -1.31 -16.32
N ALA A 12 5.17 -1.20 -16.34
CA ALA A 12 5.91 -0.27 -17.21
C ALA A 12 6.55 -0.97 -18.42
N THR A 13 6.61 -2.30 -18.45
CA THR A 13 7.48 -3.04 -19.38
C THR A 13 6.80 -4.17 -20.15
N ASP A 14 5.47 -4.26 -20.15
CA ASP A 14 4.73 -5.38 -20.77
C ASP A 14 3.59 -4.90 -21.70
N TYR A 15 2.88 -5.80 -22.39
CA TYR A 15 1.84 -5.43 -23.39
C TYR A 15 0.70 -4.55 -22.83
N ASP A 16 0.41 -4.66 -21.52
CA ASP A 16 -0.54 -3.79 -20.80
C ASP A 16 0.15 -2.57 -20.15
N ALA A 17 1.33 -2.18 -20.62
CA ALA A 17 2.03 -0.99 -20.15
C ALA A 17 1.10 0.23 -20.24
N GLY A 18 0.90 0.90 -19.10
CA GLY A 18 0.02 2.05 -19.03
C GLY A 18 -1.41 1.78 -18.52
N GLN A 19 -1.84 0.52 -18.39
CA GLN A 19 -3.16 0.20 -17.82
C GLN A 19 -3.11 -0.06 -16.30
N TRP A 20 -4.05 0.54 -15.58
CA TRP A 20 -4.21 0.29 -14.14
C TRP A 20 -4.81 -1.09 -13.90
N GLN A 21 -4.21 -1.83 -12.98
CA GLN A 21 -4.65 -3.15 -12.54
C GLN A 21 -4.96 -3.11 -11.03
N VAL A 22 -5.96 -3.87 -10.59
CA VAL A 22 -6.34 -3.96 -9.17
C VAL A 22 -5.34 -4.87 -8.45
N ALA A 23 -4.82 -4.43 -7.31
CA ALA A 23 -3.95 -5.23 -6.46
C ALA A 23 -4.77 -6.17 -5.56
N GLU A 24 -4.16 -7.30 -5.19
CA GLU A 24 -4.70 -8.20 -4.18
C GLU A 24 -4.44 -7.61 -2.78
N VAL A 25 -5.52 -7.36 -2.04
CA VAL A 25 -5.50 -6.83 -0.66
C VAL A 25 -6.24 -7.79 0.28
N PRO A 26 -5.99 -7.73 1.60
CA PRO A 26 -6.77 -8.51 2.57
C PRO A 26 -8.28 -8.23 2.48
N SER A 27 -9.09 -9.25 2.76
CA SER A 27 -10.55 -9.25 2.53
C SER A 27 -11.36 -8.23 3.35
N ASN A 28 -10.76 -7.59 4.34
CA ASN A 28 -11.35 -6.58 5.21
C ASN A 28 -10.56 -5.26 5.18
N CYS A 29 -9.85 -5.00 4.07
CA CYS A 29 -9.09 -3.77 3.89
C CYS A 29 -10.02 -2.55 3.96
N PRO A 30 -9.84 -1.66 4.96
CA PRO A 30 -10.62 -0.44 5.10
C PRO A 30 -10.16 0.59 4.08
N THR A 31 -10.76 1.79 4.11
CA THR A 31 -10.30 2.93 3.32
C THR A 31 -8.82 3.14 3.53
N ILE A 32 -8.07 3.19 2.42
CA ILE A 32 -6.66 3.55 2.41
C ILE A 32 -6.56 5.05 2.19
N ASN A 33 -5.86 5.70 3.09
CA ASN A 33 -5.73 7.15 3.12
C ASN A 33 -4.40 7.60 2.51
N ASP A 34 -3.37 6.76 2.54
CA ASP A 34 -2.07 7.07 1.96
C ASP A 34 -1.25 5.82 1.57
N ILE A 35 -0.33 5.99 0.62
CA ILE A 35 0.62 4.98 0.14
C ILE A 35 1.97 5.61 -0.22
N GLU A 36 3.07 5.04 0.25
CA GLU A 36 4.42 5.54 0.00
C GLU A 36 5.39 4.39 -0.34
N PHE A 37 6.34 4.64 -1.22
CA PHE A 37 7.46 3.72 -1.49
C PHE A 37 8.69 4.15 -0.68
N ILE A 38 9.12 3.29 0.24
CA ILE A 38 10.20 3.58 1.19
C ILE A 38 11.13 2.37 1.25
N GLY A 39 12.42 2.58 0.98
CA GLY A 39 13.44 1.54 1.18
C GLY A 39 13.17 0.25 0.39
N GLY A 40 12.69 0.37 -0.85
CA GLY A 40 12.43 -0.78 -1.73
C GLY A 40 11.08 -1.48 -1.53
N LYS A 41 10.18 -0.93 -0.69
CA LYS A 41 8.87 -1.51 -0.41
C LYS A 41 7.78 -0.44 -0.45
N PHE A 42 6.57 -0.87 -0.78
CA PHE A 42 5.37 -0.06 -0.67
C PHE A 42 4.75 -0.24 0.72
N TYR A 43 4.35 0.87 1.33
CA TYR A 43 3.63 0.93 2.58
C TYR A 43 2.30 1.66 2.34
N ALA A 44 1.22 1.17 2.93
CA ALA A 44 -0.08 1.82 2.85
C ALA A 44 -0.74 1.85 4.23
N VAL A 45 -1.42 2.96 4.52
CA VAL A 45 -2.11 3.19 5.79
C VAL A 45 -3.56 3.61 5.58
N GLY A 46 -4.42 3.27 6.54
CA GLY A 46 -5.86 3.46 6.43
C GLY A 46 -6.58 3.60 7.75
N ASP A 47 -7.90 3.48 7.68
CA ASP A 47 -8.78 3.59 8.85
C ASP A 47 -8.59 2.42 9.83
N GLY A 48 -8.78 2.65 11.13
CA GLY A 48 -8.72 1.59 12.15
C GLY A 48 -7.35 0.93 12.32
N ASP A 49 -6.28 1.74 12.37
CA ASP A 49 -4.87 1.34 12.51
C ASP A 49 -4.37 0.40 11.42
N TRP A 50 -4.98 0.51 10.24
CA TRP A 50 -4.62 -0.37 9.15
C TRP A 50 -3.29 0.03 8.56
N ILE A 51 -2.30 -0.86 8.66
CA ILE A 51 -0.99 -0.72 8.04
C ILE A 51 -0.73 -1.98 7.23
N MET A 52 -0.30 -1.84 5.98
CA MET A 52 0.10 -2.97 5.14
C MET A 52 1.33 -2.66 4.31
N VAL A 53 2.04 -3.72 3.92
CA VAL A 53 3.29 -3.65 3.17
C VAL A 53 3.21 -4.53 1.93
N SER A 54 3.89 -4.11 0.86
CA SER A 54 4.08 -4.88 -0.36
C SER A 54 5.47 -4.67 -0.92
N GLU A 55 6.11 -5.73 -1.41
CA GLU A 55 7.41 -5.62 -2.09
C GLU A 55 7.27 -5.24 -3.57
N ASN A 56 6.07 -5.35 -4.14
CA ASN A 56 5.86 -5.21 -5.58
C ASN A 56 4.61 -4.40 -5.96
N GLY A 57 3.84 -3.91 -5.00
CA GLY A 57 2.61 -3.15 -5.21
C GLY A 57 1.41 -3.99 -5.68
N LYS A 58 1.59 -5.29 -5.94
CA LYS A 58 0.57 -6.19 -6.48
C LYS A 58 -0.09 -7.04 -5.40
N LYS A 59 0.66 -7.45 -4.39
CA LYS A 59 0.20 -8.28 -3.26
C LYS A 59 0.54 -7.61 -1.95
N TRP A 60 -0.47 -7.44 -1.10
CA TRP A 60 -0.35 -6.69 0.13
C TRP A 60 -0.57 -7.58 1.35
N THR A 61 0.27 -7.39 2.37
CA THR A 61 0.17 -8.10 3.65
C THR A 61 -0.07 -7.10 4.76
N GLN A 62 -1.10 -7.33 5.58
CA GLN A 62 -1.36 -6.51 6.77
C GLN A 62 -0.23 -6.69 7.78
N MET A 63 0.28 -5.57 8.30
CA MET A 63 1.19 -5.56 9.43
C MET A 63 0.42 -5.31 10.72
N ASN A 64 0.55 -6.23 11.67
CA ASN A 64 0.06 -6.05 13.03
C ASN A 64 1.16 -5.35 13.85
N VAL A 65 1.15 -4.02 13.85
CA VAL A 65 2.21 -3.21 14.49
C VAL A 65 1.77 -2.65 15.83
N ILE A 66 0.50 -2.24 15.94
CA ILE A 66 -0.07 -1.71 17.18
C ILE A 66 -1.49 -2.24 17.28
N ASN A 67 -1.70 -3.18 18.20
CA ASN A 67 -3.03 -3.64 18.50
C ASN A 67 -3.67 -2.53 19.34
N ASP A 68 -4.70 -1.86 18.80
CA ASP A 68 -5.73 -1.15 19.58
C ASP A 68 -5.59 0.38 19.78
N LEU A 69 -5.10 1.14 18.79
CA LEU A 69 -5.25 2.62 18.83
C LEU A 69 -6.67 3.05 18.37
N GLY A 70 -7.32 2.26 17.52
CA GLY A 70 -8.60 2.54 16.86
C GLY A 70 -8.59 3.85 16.08
N LYS A 71 -7.43 4.28 15.57
CA LYS A 71 -7.25 5.57 14.90
C LYS A 71 -7.16 5.41 13.40
N ASN A 72 -7.59 6.45 12.70
CA ASN A 72 -7.35 6.52 11.26
C ASN A 72 -5.97 7.10 11.04
N LEU A 73 -5.20 6.42 10.21
CA LEU A 73 -3.88 6.86 9.78
C LEU A 73 -4.04 7.55 8.43
N TYR A 74 -3.55 8.78 8.33
CA TYR A 74 -3.81 9.65 7.16
C TYR A 74 -2.57 10.00 6.34
N GLY A 75 -1.38 9.61 6.80
CA GLY A 75 -0.15 9.96 6.12
C GLY A 75 1.00 9.06 6.53
N ILE A 76 1.89 8.83 5.59
CA ILE A 76 3.15 8.12 5.77
C ILE A 76 4.28 9.13 5.53
N ALA A 77 5.25 9.16 6.43
CA ALA A 77 6.49 9.89 6.24
C ALA A 77 7.64 8.95 6.57
N GLY A 78 8.62 8.87 5.68
CA GLY A 78 9.79 8.04 5.87
C GLY A 78 10.93 8.48 4.97
N TRP A 79 12.09 7.90 5.21
CA TRP A 79 13.27 8.10 4.39
C TRP A 79 13.82 6.73 4.02
N GLY A 80 14.11 6.54 2.75
CA GLY A 80 14.78 5.36 2.21
C GLY A 80 15.52 5.79 0.96
N ASP A 81 16.79 5.47 0.89
CA ASP A 81 17.63 5.84 -0.26
C ASP A 81 17.02 5.24 -1.53
N ASP A 82 16.44 6.11 -2.37
CA ASP A 82 15.76 5.73 -3.62
C ASP A 82 16.64 5.94 -4.85
N TRP A 83 17.94 6.20 -4.65
CA TRP A 83 18.86 6.48 -5.73
C TRP A 83 19.73 5.25 -5.97
N GLY A 84 19.42 4.55 -7.06
CA GLY A 84 20.43 3.75 -7.76
C GLY A 84 21.69 4.60 -7.89
N THR A 85 22.82 4.05 -7.45
CA THR A 85 24.11 4.59 -7.84
C THR A 85 24.19 4.55 -9.36
N ASP A 86 24.24 5.73 -9.99
CA ASP A 86 24.53 5.92 -11.41
C ASP A 86 25.75 5.10 -11.88
#